data_AF-A0A849UPV7-F1
#
_entry.id   AF-A0A849UPV7-F1
#
_cell.length_a   1.000
_cell.length_b   1.000
_cell.length_c   1.000
_cell.angle_alpha   90.00
_cell.angle_beta   90.00
_cell.angle_gamma   90.00
#
_symmetry.space_group_name_H-M   'P 1'
#
loop_
_entity.id
_entity.type
_entity.pdbx_description
1 polymer ?
#
loop_
_entity_poly.entity_id
_entity_poly.type
_entity_poly.pdbx_seq_one_letter_code
_entity_poly.pdbx_strand_id
1 'polypeptide(L)'
;MVKFLRWRLWCVLLGVFLAADIGCGEENTQAFGISWSQVHVPEGYIVLVKNTSDVGAIKFITSTNNNIRFLFYEKESSAEYEWCSFDKRKTVADRGRKCLAESGLRFIAKLSFSLGEEHVDFKSFKFRWNYPSVVWFGTTARDSGIKFAPTAWTQFEQVDLNDKRLKWFEYDVLRTNNLVLSLDRLPGGSGSL
;
A
#
# COMPACT_ATOMS: atom_id res chain seq x y z
N MET A 1 -36.57 34.98 31.83
CA MET A 1 -35.18 35.15 31.36
C MET A 1 -34.28 34.57 32.43
N VAL A 2 -33.48 33.51 32.29
CA VAL A 2 -32.70 32.98 31.18
C VAL A 2 -32.61 31.45 31.37
N LYS A 3 -33.00 30.65 30.38
CA LYS A 3 -32.81 29.18 30.35
C LYS A 3 -32.54 28.78 28.90
N PHE A 4 -31.31 28.91 28.40
CA PHE A 4 -30.89 28.30 27.13
C PHE A 4 -29.36 28.40 26.98
N LEU A 5 -28.59 27.65 27.77
CA LEU A 5 -27.17 27.45 27.45
C LEU A 5 -26.58 26.25 28.19
N ARG A 6 -27.05 25.04 27.90
CA ARG A 6 -26.42 23.84 28.49
C ARG A 6 -26.42 22.57 27.64
N TRP A 7 -26.69 22.66 26.34
CA TRP A 7 -26.94 21.49 25.49
C TRP A 7 -26.15 21.46 24.17
N ARG A 8 -24.92 22.01 24.14
CA ARG A 8 -24.07 21.95 22.93
C ARG A 8 -22.60 21.60 23.16
N LEU A 9 -22.25 20.96 24.29
CA LEU A 9 -20.86 20.60 24.59
C LEU A 9 -20.60 19.10 24.78
N TRP A 10 -21.48 18.23 24.28
CA TRP A 10 -21.35 16.77 24.46
C TRP A 10 -21.30 15.96 23.15
N CYS A 11 -21.12 16.59 21.99
CA CYS A 11 -21.01 15.88 20.71
C CYS A 11 -19.64 15.95 20.03
N VAL A 12 -18.61 16.55 20.65
CA VAL A 12 -17.28 16.71 20.03
C VAL A 12 -16.24 15.70 20.55
N LEU A 13 -16.58 14.87 21.54
CA LEU A 13 -15.63 13.95 22.20
C LEU A 13 -15.78 12.47 21.82
N LEU A 14 -16.60 12.15 20.81
CA LEU A 14 -16.89 10.76 20.38
C LEU A 14 -16.51 10.51 18.91
N GLY A 15 -15.43 11.14 18.44
CA GLY A 15 -14.92 11.03 17.06
C GLY A 15 -13.45 10.64 16.96
N VAL A 16 -12.89 10.05 18.01
CA VAL A 16 -11.51 9.56 18.03
C VAL A 16 -11.55 8.14 18.60
N PHE A 17 -10.79 7.23 18.00
CA PHE A 17 -10.72 5.78 18.29
C PHE A 17 -11.64 4.87 17.46
N LEU A 18 -11.50 4.94 16.14
CA LEU A 18 -11.51 3.76 15.26
C LEU A 18 -10.31 3.83 14.30
N ALA A 19 -9.12 4.13 14.84
CA ALA A 19 -7.91 3.59 14.25
C ALA A 19 -7.86 2.16 14.76
N ALA A 20 -8.44 1.24 13.98
CA ALA A 20 -8.15 -0.16 14.18
C ALA A 20 -6.63 -0.29 14.15
N ASP A 21 -6.05 -0.63 15.29
CA ASP A 21 -4.75 -1.27 15.36
C ASP A 21 -4.84 -2.44 14.38
N ILE A 22 -4.34 -2.22 13.17
CA ILE A 22 -3.77 -3.31 12.39
C ILE A 22 -2.55 -3.67 13.23
N GLY A 23 -2.78 -4.57 14.19
CA GLY A 23 -1.69 -5.30 14.80
C GLY A 23 -0.90 -5.87 13.64
N CYS A 24 0.25 -5.27 13.36
CA CYS A 24 1.36 -5.94 12.71
C CYS A 24 1.84 -7.02 13.69
N GLY A 25 0.97 -8.00 13.94
CA GLY A 25 1.30 -9.23 14.61
C GLY A 25 2.28 -9.96 13.72
N GLU A 26 3.40 -10.31 14.32
CA GLU A 26 4.56 -10.97 13.73
C GLU A 26 4.25 -12.45 13.39
N GLU A 27 3.16 -12.70 12.64
CA GLU A 27 2.77 -14.03 12.18
C GLU A 27 2.46 -14.01 10.67
N ASN A 28 3.29 -14.72 9.92
CA ASN A 28 3.22 -14.99 8.48
C ASN A 28 3.27 -13.78 7.54
N THR A 29 4.50 -13.30 7.31
CA THR A 29 4.95 -12.34 6.28
C THR A 29 4.69 -12.74 4.81
N GLN A 30 3.87 -13.77 4.55
CA GLN A 30 3.67 -14.38 3.25
C GLN A 30 2.20 -14.32 2.78
N ALA A 31 1.49 -13.23 3.04
CA ALA A 31 0.13 -13.06 2.55
C ALA A 31 -0.15 -11.61 2.11
N PHE A 32 -0.95 -11.46 1.06
CA PHE A 32 -1.42 -10.15 0.63
C PHE A 32 -2.60 -9.72 1.49
N GLY A 33 -2.51 -8.52 2.07
CA GLY A 33 -3.63 -7.88 2.74
C GLY A 33 -4.29 -6.86 1.83
N ILE A 34 -5.61 -6.89 1.67
CA ILE A 34 -6.35 -5.92 0.86
C ILE A 34 -7.45 -5.30 1.71
N SER A 35 -7.39 -4.00 1.92
CA SER A 35 -8.46 -3.23 2.54
C SER A 35 -9.24 -2.43 1.49
N TRP A 36 -10.16 -1.59 1.95
CA TRP A 36 -10.93 -0.67 1.10
C TRP A 36 -10.06 0.37 0.37
N SER A 37 -8.88 0.71 0.90
CA SER A 37 -8.02 1.80 0.40
C SER A 37 -6.55 1.44 0.18
N GLN A 38 -6.11 0.24 0.55
CA GLN A 38 -4.71 -0.14 0.44
C GLN A 38 -4.51 -1.64 0.19
N VAL A 39 -3.34 -1.97 -0.35
CA VAL A 39 -2.83 -3.32 -0.53
C VAL A 39 -1.49 -3.45 0.19
N HIS A 40 -1.38 -4.41 1.09
CA HIS A 40 -0.12 -4.83 1.70
C HIS A 40 0.53 -5.90 0.81
N VAL A 41 1.73 -5.60 0.33
CA VAL A 41 2.49 -6.45 -0.59
C VAL A 41 3.60 -7.17 0.19
N PRO A 42 3.60 -8.51 0.28
CA PRO A 42 4.72 -9.25 0.85
C PRO A 42 6.03 -8.94 0.15
N GLU A 43 7.12 -8.81 0.91
CA GLU A 43 8.45 -8.61 0.35
C GLU A 43 8.85 -9.80 -0.55
N GLY A 44 9.52 -9.49 -1.67
CA GLY A 44 9.92 -10.47 -2.68
C GLY A 44 8.82 -10.88 -3.64
N TYR A 45 7.56 -10.49 -3.41
CA TYR A 45 6.44 -10.83 -4.29
C TYR A 45 6.00 -9.66 -5.16
N ILE A 46 5.47 -10.01 -6.33
CA ILE A 46 5.02 -9.05 -7.32
C ILE A 46 3.55 -8.72 -7.10
N VAL A 47 3.23 -7.42 -7.08
CA VAL A 47 1.88 -6.92 -7.31
C VAL A 47 1.82 -6.31 -8.71
N LEU A 48 0.80 -6.67 -9.49
CA LEU A 48 0.53 -5.94 -10.72
C LEU A 48 -0.23 -4.66 -10.40
N VAL A 49 0.09 -3.59 -11.12
CA VAL A 49 -0.62 -2.32 -11.06
C VAL A 49 -1.15 -1.96 -12.44
N LYS A 50 -2.36 -1.42 -12.49
CA LYS A 50 -2.99 -0.97 -13.73
C LYS A 50 -3.66 0.38 -13.51
N ASN A 51 -3.53 1.28 -14.48
CA ASN A 51 -4.31 2.51 -14.57
C ASN A 51 -4.70 2.78 -16.02
N THR A 52 -6.00 2.85 -16.32
CA THR A 52 -6.62 3.05 -17.65
C THR A 52 -6.01 2.21 -18.79
N SER A 53 -4.86 2.61 -19.32
CA SER A 53 -4.12 1.97 -20.42
C SER A 53 -2.77 1.37 -20.04
N ASP A 54 -2.19 1.77 -18.91
CA ASP A 54 -0.88 1.31 -18.46
C ASP A 54 -1.00 0.14 -17.49
N VAL A 55 -0.13 -0.86 -17.67
CA VAL A 55 0.01 -2.02 -16.77
C VAL A 55 1.48 -2.18 -16.40
N GLY A 56 1.73 -2.52 -15.14
CA GLY A 56 3.05 -2.74 -14.57
C GLY A 56 3.07 -3.82 -13.52
N ALA A 57 4.27 -4.11 -13.06
CA ALA A 57 4.55 -4.97 -11.92
C ALA A 57 5.51 -4.27 -10.99
N ILE A 58 5.28 -4.40 -9.69
CA ILE A 58 6.08 -3.80 -8.63
C ILE A 58 6.39 -4.86 -7.60
N LYS A 59 7.61 -4.84 -7.09
CA LYS A 59 8.13 -5.79 -6.10
C LYS A 59 8.95 -5.03 -5.08
N PHE A 60 8.56 -5.09 -3.82
CA PHE A 60 9.38 -4.60 -2.71
C PHE A 60 10.46 -5.63 -2.40
N ILE A 61 11.70 -5.19 -2.31
CA ILE A 61 12.87 -6.06 -2.10
C ILE A 61 13.18 -6.13 -0.61
N THR A 62 13.33 -4.98 0.02
CA THR A 62 13.70 -4.85 1.42
C THR A 62 13.04 -3.61 2.00
N SER A 63 12.59 -3.71 3.25
CA SER A 63 12.15 -2.57 4.04
C SER A 63 13.02 -2.46 5.28
N THR A 64 13.38 -1.25 5.68
CA THR A 64 14.17 -0.98 6.88
C THR A 64 13.49 0.11 7.68
N ASN A 65 13.42 -0.09 9.00
CA ASN A 65 12.88 0.89 9.92
C ASN A 65 13.91 1.16 11.01
N ASN A 66 14.53 2.33 10.93
CA ASN A 66 15.44 2.82 11.91
C ASN A 66 14.67 3.74 12.86
N ASN A 67 14.46 3.27 14.08
CA ASN A 67 13.88 4.07 15.14
C ASN A 67 15.01 4.61 16.01
N ILE A 68 15.32 5.90 15.83
CA ILE A 68 16.32 6.57 16.66
C ILE A 68 15.57 7.29 17.79
N ARG A 69 15.81 6.84 19.03
CA ARG A 69 15.26 7.50 20.23
C ARG A 69 16.28 8.51 20.77
N PHE A 70 16.07 9.79 20.46
CA PHE A 70 16.65 10.89 21.23
C PHE A 70 15.52 11.72 21.85
N LEU A 71 15.84 12.88 22.43
CA LEU A 71 14.85 13.84 22.99
C LEU A 71 13.71 14.19 21.99
N PHE A 72 13.90 13.87 20.70
CA PHE A 72 12.91 13.85 19.63
C PHE A 72 12.80 12.42 19.07
N TYR A 73 11.58 11.96 18.78
CA TYR A 73 11.37 10.67 18.13
C TYR A 73 11.50 10.87 16.61
N GLU A 74 12.62 10.43 16.06
CA GLU A 74 12.89 10.42 14.63
C GLU A 74 12.66 9.00 14.12
N LYS A 75 11.67 8.85 13.24
CA LYS A 75 11.38 7.59 12.56
C LYS A 75 11.89 7.72 11.14
N GLU A 76 12.88 6.93 10.78
CA GLU A 76 13.33 6.81 9.40
C GLU A 76 12.92 5.43 8.89
N SER A 77 12.08 5.42 7.86
CA SER A 77 11.57 4.20 7.24
C SER A 77 11.90 4.26 5.77
N SER A 78 12.61 3.25 5.28
CA SER A 78 12.98 3.15 3.88
C SER A 78 12.50 1.83 3.30
N ALA A 79 12.19 1.82 2.01
CA ALA A 79 11.93 0.60 1.27
C ALA A 79 12.55 0.67 -0.11
N GLU A 80 13.13 -0.43 -0.54
CA GLU A 80 13.64 -0.57 -1.90
C GLU A 80 12.66 -1.37 -2.74
N TYR A 81 12.36 -0.88 -3.95
CA TYR A 81 11.46 -1.56 -4.87
C TYR A 81 12.02 -1.62 -6.28
N GLU A 82 11.67 -2.70 -6.97
CA GLU A 82 11.83 -2.86 -8.40
C GLU A 82 10.47 -2.71 -9.08
N TRP A 83 10.49 -2.20 -10.30
CA TRP A 83 9.30 -2.08 -11.12
C TRP A 83 9.62 -2.47 -12.56
N CYS A 84 8.61 -2.97 -13.26
CA CYS A 84 8.66 -3.12 -14.71
C CYS A 84 7.32 -2.71 -15.32
N SER A 85 7.37 -2.15 -16.52
CA SER A 85 6.21 -1.73 -17.26
C SER A 85 6.02 -2.56 -18.52
N PHE A 86 4.77 -2.80 -18.89
CA PHE A 86 4.43 -3.58 -20.07
C PHE A 86 3.95 -2.68 -21.20
N ASP A 87 4.30 -3.03 -22.44
CA ASP A 87 3.74 -2.41 -23.64
C ASP A 87 2.38 -3.03 -24.01
N LYS A 88 1.77 -2.55 -25.10
CA LYS A 88 0.48 -3.07 -25.60
C LYS A 88 0.56 -4.55 -26.02
N ARG A 89 1.77 -5.04 -26.33
CA ARG A 89 2.02 -6.44 -26.68
C ARG A 89 2.31 -7.31 -25.45
N LYS A 90 2.19 -6.75 -24.24
CA LYS A 90 2.46 -7.42 -22.96
C LYS A 90 3.91 -7.85 -22.79
N THR A 91 4.82 -7.16 -23.48
CA THR A 91 6.26 -7.33 -23.34
C THR A 91 6.83 -6.27 -22.41
N VAL A 92 7.94 -6.57 -21.73
CA VAL A 92 8.61 -5.61 -20.84
C VAL A 92 9.14 -4.44 -21.66
N ALA A 93 8.56 -3.26 -21.44
CA ALA A 93 8.90 -2.03 -22.14
C ALA A 93 10.01 -1.25 -21.42
N ASP A 94 9.96 -1.26 -20.08
CA ASP A 94 10.88 -0.53 -19.22
C ASP A 94 10.96 -1.21 -17.86
N ARG A 95 12.08 -1.04 -17.15
CA ARG A 95 12.29 -1.57 -15.80
C ARG A 95 13.26 -0.69 -15.03
N GLY A 96 13.05 -0.62 -13.73
CA GLY A 96 13.91 0.16 -12.86
C GLY A 96 13.87 -0.30 -11.42
N ARG A 97 14.67 0.39 -10.61
CA ARG A 97 14.80 0.16 -9.18
C ARG A 97 14.95 1.52 -8.49
N LYS A 98 14.28 1.70 -7.36
CA LYS A 98 14.29 2.97 -6.62
C LYS A 98 14.14 2.71 -5.13
N CYS A 99 14.67 3.64 -4.33
CA CYS A 99 14.51 3.65 -2.89
C CYS A 99 13.46 4.70 -2.50
N LEU A 100 12.55 4.32 -1.61
CA LEU A 100 11.61 5.18 -0.92
C LEU A 100 12.18 5.45 0.47
N ALA A 101 12.01 6.68 0.95
CA ALA A 101 12.37 7.06 2.30
C ALA A 101 11.30 7.98 2.84
N GLU A 102 10.79 7.64 4.01
CA GLU A 102 9.90 8.44 4.85
C GLU A 102 10.66 8.75 6.14
N SER A 103 10.87 10.03 6.40
CA SER A 103 11.43 10.54 7.65
C SER A 103 10.36 11.32 8.39
N GLY A 104 10.13 10.97 9.65
CA GLY A 104 9.14 11.59 10.50
C GLY A 104 9.79 12.27 11.69
N LEU A 105 9.60 13.59 11.83
CA LEU A 105 9.96 14.32 13.04
C LEU A 105 8.72 14.44 13.93
N ARG A 106 8.75 13.78 15.09
CA ARG A 106 7.71 13.90 16.11
C ARG A 106 8.19 14.80 17.24
N PHE A 107 7.63 16.02 17.29
CA PHE A 107 7.91 16.99 18.35
C PHE A 107 7.09 16.70 19.61
N ILE A 108 7.57 17.19 20.75
CA ILE A 108 6.79 17.27 22.00
C ILE A 108 5.51 18.05 21.67
N ALA A 109 4.33 17.42 21.85
CA ALA A 109 2.97 17.92 21.53
C ALA A 109 2.29 17.47 20.22
N LYS A 110 2.35 16.18 19.86
CA LYS A 110 1.50 15.52 18.83
C LYS A 110 1.61 16.06 17.39
N LEU A 111 2.48 17.02 17.10
CA LEU A 111 2.80 17.42 15.74
C LEU A 111 3.77 16.40 15.13
N SER A 112 3.34 15.74 14.06
CA SER A 112 4.16 14.86 13.23
C SER A 112 4.23 15.45 11.84
N PHE A 113 5.45 15.69 11.36
CA PHE A 113 5.69 16.03 9.96
C PHE A 113 6.27 14.81 9.28
N SER A 114 5.68 14.42 8.15
CA SER A 114 6.29 13.45 7.26
C SER A 114 7.07 14.19 6.18
N LEU A 115 8.33 13.83 6.03
CA LEU A 115 9.28 14.37 5.07
C LEU A 115 9.85 13.19 4.27
N GLY A 116 9.72 13.19 2.96
CA GLY A 116 10.32 12.14 2.13
C GLY A 116 9.52 11.80 0.87
N GLU A 117 9.99 10.76 0.19
CA GLU A 117 9.36 10.24 -1.01
C GLU A 117 8.34 9.14 -0.63
N GLU A 118 7.10 9.58 -0.40
CA GLU A 118 5.96 8.70 -0.08
C GLU A 118 5.28 8.12 -1.33
N HIS A 119 5.85 8.27 -2.52
CA HIS A 119 5.18 7.89 -3.76
C HIS A 119 6.02 6.91 -4.57
N VAL A 120 5.37 5.81 -4.98
CA VAL A 120 5.91 4.93 -6.01
C VAL A 120 5.59 5.57 -7.35
N ASP A 121 6.64 5.81 -8.13
CA ASP A 121 6.53 6.35 -9.48
C ASP A 121 6.37 5.20 -10.47
N PHE A 122 5.32 5.25 -11.29
CA PHE A 122 5.12 4.28 -12.35
C PHE A 122 4.61 4.96 -13.62
N LYS A 123 5.49 5.12 -14.61
CA LYS A 123 5.22 5.80 -15.89
C LYS A 123 4.52 7.16 -15.67
N SER A 124 3.23 7.24 -15.99
CA SER A 124 2.40 8.44 -16.04
C SER A 124 1.66 8.72 -14.73
N PHE A 125 1.69 7.78 -13.78
CA PHE A 125 0.99 7.92 -12.51
C PHE A 125 1.88 7.60 -11.31
N LYS A 126 1.45 8.09 -10.16
CA LYS A 126 2.10 7.90 -8.88
C LYS A 126 1.05 7.37 -7.92
N PHE A 127 1.46 6.59 -6.94
CA PHE A 127 0.57 6.21 -5.86
C PHE A 127 1.31 6.18 -4.55
N ARG A 128 0.56 6.43 -3.48
CA ARG A 128 1.14 6.57 -2.16
C ARG A 128 1.61 5.22 -1.63
N TRP A 129 2.80 5.22 -1.06
CA TRP A 129 3.38 4.13 -0.30
C TRP A 129 3.39 4.50 1.18
N ASN A 130 3.13 3.50 2.02
CA ASN A 130 3.40 3.55 3.45
C ASN A 130 4.28 2.36 3.83
N TYR A 131 5.19 2.59 4.77
CA TYR A 131 6.00 1.53 5.35
C TYR A 131 5.16 0.36 5.92
N PRO A 132 5.61 -0.90 5.79
CA PRO A 132 6.81 -1.35 5.06
C PRO A 132 6.60 -1.44 3.54
N SER A 133 5.47 -1.98 3.10
CA SER A 133 5.21 -2.33 1.71
C SER A 133 3.72 -2.18 1.38
N VAL A 134 3.10 -1.15 1.93
CA VAL A 134 1.69 -0.84 1.71
C VAL A 134 1.57 0.16 0.57
N VAL A 135 0.75 -0.16 -0.41
CA VAL A 135 0.43 0.72 -1.53
C VAL A 135 -1.03 1.13 -1.45
N TRP A 136 -1.31 2.41 -1.63
CA TRP A 136 -2.66 2.95 -1.51
C TRP A 136 -3.34 3.03 -2.87
N PHE A 137 -4.64 2.74 -2.87
CA PHE A 137 -5.49 3.16 -3.97
C PHE A 137 -5.60 4.68 -3.97
N GLY A 138 -5.68 5.23 -5.17
CA GLY A 138 -6.01 6.62 -5.36
C GLY A 138 -7.38 6.97 -4.81
N THR A 139 -7.43 7.84 -3.80
CA THR A 139 -8.70 8.35 -3.24
C THR A 139 -9.10 9.68 -3.86
N THR A 140 -8.20 10.33 -4.61
CA THR A 140 -8.47 11.56 -5.32
C THR A 140 -8.91 11.27 -6.76
N ALA A 141 -9.67 12.18 -7.38
CA ALA A 141 -10.07 12.04 -8.78
C ALA A 141 -8.87 11.84 -9.73
N ARG A 142 -7.70 12.37 -9.39
CA ARG A 142 -6.45 12.24 -10.15
C ARG A 142 -5.91 10.81 -10.16
N ASP A 143 -6.13 10.09 -9.07
CA ASP A 143 -5.61 8.74 -8.85
C ASP A 143 -6.71 7.68 -9.01
N SER A 144 -7.91 8.11 -9.42
CA SER A 144 -9.04 7.22 -9.68
C SER A 144 -8.74 6.28 -10.85
N GLY A 145 -9.08 5.00 -10.71
CA GLY A 145 -8.85 3.97 -11.72
C GLY A 145 -7.60 3.12 -11.53
N ILE A 146 -6.79 3.37 -10.49
CA ILE A 146 -5.69 2.48 -10.10
C ILE A 146 -6.27 1.17 -9.57
N LYS A 147 -5.80 0.06 -10.14
CA LYS A 147 -6.11 -1.29 -9.70
C LYS A 147 -4.85 -2.07 -9.39
N PHE A 148 -4.93 -2.95 -8.40
CA PHE A 148 -3.85 -3.85 -8.04
C PHE A 148 -4.28 -5.31 -8.20
N ALA A 149 -3.40 -6.17 -8.70
CA ALA A 149 -3.62 -7.61 -8.72
C ALA A 149 -2.46 -8.32 -8.00
N PRO A 150 -2.71 -8.90 -6.82
CA PRO A 150 -1.74 -9.73 -6.11
C PRO A 150 -1.31 -10.97 -6.90
N THR A 151 -0.04 -11.33 -6.78
CA THR A 151 0.53 -12.52 -7.45
C THR A 151 1.51 -13.22 -6.53
N ALA A 152 1.74 -14.50 -6.76
CA ALA A 152 2.79 -15.27 -6.10
C ALA A 152 4.10 -15.31 -6.91
N TRP A 153 4.18 -14.56 -8.01
CA TRP A 153 5.42 -14.43 -8.77
C TRP A 153 6.47 -13.65 -7.99
N THR A 154 7.73 -14.07 -8.12
CA THR A 154 8.88 -13.44 -7.48
C THR A 154 9.85 -12.83 -8.49
N GLN A 155 9.73 -13.24 -9.76
CA GLN A 155 10.54 -12.77 -10.88
C GLN A 155 9.64 -12.18 -11.98
N PHE A 156 10.06 -11.09 -12.61
CA PHE A 156 9.25 -10.40 -13.61
C PHE A 156 9.04 -11.25 -14.87
N GLU A 157 9.97 -12.15 -15.16
CA GLU A 157 9.94 -13.10 -16.27
C GLU A 157 8.79 -14.12 -16.13
N GLN A 158 8.26 -14.32 -14.92
CA GLN A 158 7.13 -15.21 -14.65
C GLN A 158 5.77 -14.55 -14.89
N VAL A 159 5.75 -13.22 -15.06
CA VAL A 159 4.50 -12.45 -15.14
C VAL A 159 3.74 -12.81 -16.42
N ASP A 160 2.55 -13.39 -16.26
CA ASP A 160 1.60 -13.62 -17.35
C ASP A 160 0.34 -12.78 -17.18
N LEU A 161 0.25 -11.68 -17.93
CA LEU A 161 -0.93 -10.79 -17.94
C LEU A 161 -2.19 -11.43 -18.55
N ASN A 162 -2.16 -12.72 -18.93
CA ASN A 162 -3.32 -13.49 -19.38
C ASN A 162 -3.74 -14.58 -18.38
N ASP A 163 -3.06 -14.73 -17.23
CA ASP A 163 -3.44 -15.75 -16.24
C ASP A 163 -4.88 -15.47 -15.75
N LYS A 164 -5.78 -16.43 -15.98
CA LYS A 164 -7.20 -16.32 -15.65
C LYS A 164 -7.46 -16.21 -14.14
N ARG A 165 -6.48 -16.54 -13.31
CA ARG A 165 -6.55 -16.39 -11.84
C ARG A 165 -6.29 -14.96 -11.39
N LEU A 166 -5.82 -14.07 -12.28
CA LEU A 166 -5.61 -12.67 -11.96
C LEU A 166 -6.93 -11.99 -11.56
N LYS A 167 -6.95 -11.43 -10.35
CA LYS A 167 -8.06 -10.65 -9.81
C LYS A 167 -7.60 -9.24 -9.54
N TRP A 168 -8.27 -8.27 -10.17
CA TRP A 168 -7.99 -6.86 -10.01
C TRP A 168 -8.85 -6.29 -8.89
N PHE A 169 -8.21 -5.69 -7.91
CA PHE A 169 -8.82 -4.97 -6.82
C PHE A 169 -8.67 -3.48 -7.06
N GLU A 170 -9.67 -2.72 -6.66
CA GLU A 170 -9.71 -1.27 -6.78
C GLU A 170 -10.23 -0.66 -5.47
N TYR A 171 -10.17 0.66 -5.39
CA TYR A 171 -10.76 1.40 -4.28
C TYR A 171 -12.24 1.03 -4.11
N ASP A 172 -12.60 0.60 -2.90
CA ASP A 172 -13.93 0.07 -2.60
C ASP A 172 -14.37 0.51 -1.20
N VAL A 173 -15.00 1.68 -1.11
CA VAL A 173 -15.45 2.28 0.15
C VAL A 173 -16.48 1.42 0.89
N LEU A 174 -17.19 0.53 0.20
CA LEU A 174 -18.20 -0.35 0.79
C LEU A 174 -17.58 -1.61 1.41
N ARG A 175 -16.28 -1.83 1.21
CA ARG A 175 -15.57 -2.96 1.80
C ARG A 175 -15.38 -2.78 3.30
N THR A 176 -16.13 -3.58 4.04
CA THR A 176 -16.09 -3.59 5.51
C THR A 176 -15.02 -4.51 6.08
N ASN A 177 -14.64 -5.57 5.35
CA ASN A 177 -13.68 -6.58 5.80
C ASN A 177 -12.38 -6.53 4.97
N ASN A 178 -11.25 -6.66 5.66
CA ASN A 178 -9.96 -6.85 5.01
C ASN A 178 -9.88 -8.27 4.43
N LEU A 179 -9.41 -8.39 3.19
CA LEU A 179 -9.10 -9.70 2.60
C LEU A 179 -7.66 -10.06 2.90
N VAL A 180 -7.44 -11.30 3.30
CA VAL A 180 -6.10 -11.90 3.38
C VAL A 180 -6.03 -12.97 2.30
N LEU A 181 -5.17 -12.77 1.31
CA LEU A 181 -4.96 -13.70 0.22
C LEU A 181 -3.67 -14.49 0.46
N SER A 182 -3.82 -15.80 0.61
CA SER A 182 -2.72 -16.74 0.70
C SER A 182 -2.07 -16.95 -0.67
N LEU A 183 -0.73 -17.03 -0.70
CA LEU A 183 0.06 -17.09 -1.93
C LEU A 183 -0.21 -18.34 -2.78
N ASP A 184 -0.51 -19.46 -2.16
CA ASP A 184 -0.84 -20.74 -2.82
C ASP A 184 -2.02 -20.61 -3.79
N ARG A 185 -2.94 -19.67 -3.53
CA ARG A 185 -4.16 -19.44 -4.33
C ARG A 185 -4.01 -18.36 -5.40
N LEU A 186 -2.86 -17.71 -5.48
CA LEU A 186 -2.59 -16.61 -6.42
C LEU A 186 -1.97 -17.12 -7.73
N PRO A 187 -2.01 -16.30 -8.80
CA PRO A 187 -1.22 -16.54 -10.01
C PRO A 187 0.25 -16.81 -9.67
N GLY A 188 0.81 -17.91 -10.17
CA GLY A 188 2.17 -18.37 -9.84
C GLY A 188 2.30 -19.21 -8.56
N GLY A 189 1.23 -19.36 -7.78
CA GLY A 189 1.21 -20.20 -6.59
C GLY A 189 1.21 -21.70 -6.93
N SER A 190 1.81 -22.50 -6.05
CA SER A 190 1.92 -23.97 -6.17
C SER A 190 0.63 -24.71 -5.80
N GLY A 191 -0.44 -24.01 -5.42
CA GLY A 191 -1.74 -24.63 -5.15
C GLY A 191 -2.33 -25.22 -6.43
N SER A 192 -2.30 -26.54 -6.53
CA SER A 192 -3.06 -27.30 -7.53
C SER A 192 -4.55 -26.99 -7.39
N LEU A 193 -5.20 -26.69 -8.52
CA LEU A 193 -6.65 -26.55 -8.63
C LEU A 193 -7.39 -27.81 -8.17
#